data_AF-A0A3E0P2X6-F1
#
_entry.id   AF-A0A3E0P2X6-F1
#
_cell.length_a   1.000
_cell.length_b   1.000
_cell.length_c   1.000
_cell.angle_alpha   90.00
_cell.angle_beta   90.00
_cell.angle_gamma   90.00
#
_symmetry.space_group_name_H-M   'P 1'
#
loop_
_entity.id
_entity.type
_entity.pdbx_description
1 polymer ?
#
loop_
_entity_poly.entity_id
_entity_poly.type
_entity_poly.pdbx_seq_one_letter_code
_entity_poly.pdbx_strand_id
1 'polypeptide(L)'
;MGSRTRGVVGPGRRSRLAGCEAIVDDLEARRCAASLEISTTGTLGVILRARKAGLVPEARPVLQALLQQGLYLAPSLVVDALDLVGESPDDD
;
A
#
# COMPACT_ATOMS: atom_id res chain seq x y z
N MET A 1 37.18 -16.95 -24.08
CA MET A 1 35.91 -17.63 -24.45
C MET A 1 34.99 -17.57 -23.23
N GLY A 2 34.20 -16.51 -23.08
CA GLY A 2 33.32 -16.30 -21.92
C GLY A 2 31.89 -16.06 -22.42
N SER A 3 31.11 -17.13 -22.51
CA SER A 3 29.80 -17.16 -23.13
C SER A 3 28.78 -16.44 -22.25
N ARG A 4 28.32 -15.27 -22.68
CA ARG A 4 27.15 -14.59 -22.09
C ARG A 4 25.89 -15.28 -22.56
N THR A 5 25.21 -16.02 -21.69
CA THR A 5 23.84 -16.48 -21.98
C THR A 5 22.87 -15.39 -21.56
N ARG A 6 22.34 -14.65 -22.55
CA ARG A 6 21.17 -13.79 -22.38
C ARG A 6 19.97 -14.68 -22.06
N GLY A 7 19.43 -14.56 -20.84
CA GLY A 7 18.15 -15.17 -20.49
C GLY A 7 17.01 -14.31 -21.05
N VAL A 8 16.33 -14.81 -22.08
CA VAL A 8 15.07 -14.24 -22.58
C VAL A 8 13.98 -14.51 -21.54
N VAL A 9 13.34 -13.47 -21.01
CA VAL A 9 12.20 -13.58 -20.08
C VAL A 9 10.91 -13.65 -20.90
N GLY A 10 10.31 -14.84 -20.96
CA GLY A 10 8.95 -15.05 -21.47
C GLY A 10 7.87 -14.79 -20.40
N PRO A 11 6.60 -14.63 -20.78
CA PRO A 11 5.58 -14.05 -19.90
C PRO A 11 5.10 -15.07 -18.87
N GLY A 12 5.15 -14.66 -17.59
CA GLY A 12 4.36 -15.25 -16.50
C GLY A 12 4.89 -16.57 -15.92
N ARG A 13 5.84 -16.48 -14.98
CA ARG A 13 6.10 -17.58 -14.01
C ARG A 13 6.10 -17.02 -12.59
N ARG A 14 5.18 -17.49 -11.75
CA ARG A 14 5.30 -17.38 -10.28
C ARG A 14 6.58 -18.11 -9.88
N SER A 15 7.57 -17.42 -9.33
CA SER A 15 8.80 -18.05 -8.84
C SER A 15 8.48 -18.84 -7.56
N ARG A 16 8.37 -20.16 -7.67
CA ARG A 16 8.47 -21.07 -6.52
C ARG A 16 9.92 -21.53 -6.44
N LEU A 17 10.80 -20.63 -6.00
CA LEU A 17 12.18 -21.00 -5.66
C LEU A 17 12.13 -21.78 -4.34
N ALA A 18 12.25 -23.10 -4.42
CA ALA A 18 12.31 -23.94 -3.23
C ALA A 18 13.61 -23.66 -2.48
N GLY A 19 13.51 -23.31 -1.18
CA GLY A 19 14.65 -23.07 -0.29
C GLY A 19 15.09 -21.61 -0.14
N CYS A 20 14.30 -20.63 -0.59
CA CYS A 20 14.57 -19.21 -0.36
C CYS A 20 13.46 -18.56 0.47
N GLU A 21 13.84 -17.82 1.51
CA GLU A 21 12.94 -16.95 2.26
C GLU A 21 13.01 -15.54 1.66
N ALA A 22 11.86 -15.00 1.25
CA ALA A 22 11.77 -13.64 0.75
C ALA A 22 11.50 -12.69 1.92
N ILE A 23 12.46 -11.84 2.23
CA ILE A 23 12.24 -10.69 3.10
C ILE A 23 11.80 -9.54 2.20
N VAL A 24 10.54 -9.12 2.34
CA VAL A 24 9.97 -8.01 1.57
C VAL A 24 10.08 -6.75 2.41
N ASP A 25 10.88 -5.78 1.95
CA ASP A 25 10.94 -4.45 2.56
C ASP A 25 10.16 -3.45 1.70
N ASP A 26 9.03 -2.99 2.22
CA ASP A 26 8.22 -1.96 1.57
C ASP A 26 9.00 -0.64 1.38
N LEU A 27 10.04 -0.37 2.17
CA LEU A 27 10.89 0.80 2.00
C LEU A 27 11.67 0.74 0.69
N GLU A 28 12.25 -0.40 0.36
CA GLU A 28 12.99 -0.58 -0.89
C GLU A 28 12.04 -0.54 -2.10
N ALA A 29 10.84 -1.09 -1.96
CA ALA A 29 9.79 -0.93 -2.98
C ALA A 29 9.40 0.54 -3.18
N ARG A 30 9.22 1.32 -2.10
CA ARG A 30 8.93 2.76 -2.16
C ARG A 30 10.08 3.56 -2.78
N ARG A 31 11.33 3.23 -2.43
CA ARG A 31 12.52 3.87 -3.01
C ARG A 31 12.64 3.61 -4.50
N CYS A 32 12.40 2.37 -4.93
CA CYS A 32 12.37 2.00 -6.34
C CYS A 32 11.27 2.75 -7.10
N ALA A 33 10.06 2.84 -6.54
CA ALA A 33 8.99 3.62 -7.17
C ALA A 33 9.37 5.10 -7.30
N ALA A 34 10.01 5.69 -6.28
CA ALA A 34 10.47 7.07 -6.32
C ALA A 34 11.56 7.31 -7.39
N SER A 35 12.51 6.39 -7.57
CA SER A 35 13.56 6.52 -8.59
C SER A 35 13.03 6.38 -10.02
N LEU A 36 11.86 5.76 -10.19
CA LEU A 36 11.15 5.63 -11.45
C LEU A 36 10.04 6.66 -11.64
N GLU A 37 9.91 7.64 -10.73
CA GLU A 37 8.84 8.65 -10.73
C GLU A 37 7.41 8.06 -10.71
N ILE A 38 7.27 6.85 -10.15
CA ILE A 38 6.00 6.16 -10.01
C ILE A 38 5.39 6.54 -8.67
N SER A 39 4.21 7.16 -8.71
CA SER A 39 3.44 7.47 -7.51
C SER A 39 3.01 6.19 -6.79
N THR A 40 3.20 6.13 -5.47
CA THR A 40 2.72 5.02 -4.64
C THR A 40 1.46 5.41 -3.87
N THR A 41 0.68 4.42 -3.47
CA THR A 41 -0.48 4.62 -2.60
C THR A 41 -0.51 3.51 -1.56
N GLY A 42 -0.52 3.90 -0.29
CA GLY A 42 -0.76 2.98 0.83
C GLY A 42 -2.25 2.77 1.10
N THR A 43 -2.55 1.86 2.02
CA THR A 43 -3.91 1.46 2.42
C THR A 43 -4.79 2.66 2.77
N LEU A 44 -4.28 3.62 3.54
CA LEU A 44 -5.00 4.85 3.89
C LEU A 44 -5.48 5.61 2.66
N GLY A 45 -4.61 5.78 1.67
CA GLY A 45 -4.95 6.46 0.41
C GLY A 45 -5.94 5.68 -0.45
N VAL A 46 -6.04 4.36 -0.31
CA VAL A 46 -7.09 3.56 -0.97
C VAL A 46 -8.44 3.84 -0.32
N ILE A 47 -8.52 3.84 1.01
CA ILE A 47 -9.75 4.11 1.76
C ILE A 47 -10.30 5.51 1.44
N LEU A 48 -9.44 6.54 1.50
CA LEU A 48 -9.86 7.91 1.20
C LEU A 48 -10.37 8.06 -0.24
N ARG A 49 -9.73 7.38 -1.21
CA ARG A 49 -10.19 7.38 -2.60
C ARG A 49 -11.53 6.68 -2.75
N ALA A 50 -11.72 5.54 -2.08
CA ALA A 50 -13.00 4.84 -2.09
C ALA A 50 -14.13 5.71 -1.54
N ARG A 51 -13.86 6.45 -0.46
CA ARG A 51 -14.82 7.41 0.11
C ARG A 51 -15.14 8.56 -0.84
N LYS A 52 -14.11 9.19 -1.42
CA LYS A 52 -14.27 10.28 -2.40
C LYS A 52 -15.03 9.83 -3.66
N ALA A 53 -14.87 8.58 -4.04
CA ALA A 53 -15.58 7.97 -5.18
C ALA A 53 -17.00 7.49 -4.83
N GLY A 54 -17.45 7.61 -3.57
CA GLY A 54 -18.75 7.13 -3.12
C GLY A 54 -18.89 5.60 -3.11
N LEU A 55 -17.78 4.86 -3.15
CA LEU A 55 -17.77 3.38 -3.11
C LEU A 55 -17.97 2.84 -1.70
N VAL A 56 -17.58 3.63 -0.69
CA VAL A 56 -17.90 3.37 0.72
C VAL A 56 -18.64 4.59 1.28
N PRO A 57 -19.63 4.38 2.16
CA PRO A 57 -20.38 5.49 2.76
C PRO A 57 -19.50 6.42 3.60
N GLU A 58 -18.61 5.85 4.40
CA GLU A 58 -17.74 6.54 5.36
C GLU A 58 -16.36 5.89 5.37
N ALA A 59 -15.30 6.69 5.49
CA ALA A 59 -13.92 6.22 5.59
C ALA A 59 -13.57 5.75 7.01
N ARG A 60 -14.09 6.44 8.02
CA ARG A 60 -13.82 6.21 9.45
C ARG A 60 -14.08 4.79 9.92
N PRO A 61 -15.26 4.17 9.73
CA PRO A 61 -15.49 2.80 10.22
C PRO A 61 -14.56 1.78 9.54
N VAL A 62 -14.22 1.99 8.27
CA VAL A 62 -13.26 1.13 7.54
C VAL A 62 -11.85 1.29 8.14
N LEU A 63 -11.43 2.53 8.40
CA LEU A 63 -10.12 2.83 8.97
C LEU A 63 -10.00 2.29 10.40
N GLN A 64 -11.01 2.49 11.24
CA GLN A 64 -11.07 1.96 12.61
C GLN A 64 -10.99 0.42 12.62
N ALA A 65 -11.73 -0.26 11.74
CA ALA A 65 -11.65 -1.70 11.61
C ALA A 65 -10.22 -2.16 11.27
N LEU A 66 -9.53 -1.47 10.36
CA LEU A 66 -8.15 -1.83 10.00
C LEU A 66 -7.16 -1.57 11.13
N LEU A 67 -7.31 -0.47 11.88
CA LEU A 67 -6.50 -0.19 13.06
C LEU A 67 -6.65 -1.30 14.11
N GLN A 68 -7.89 -1.75 14.35
CA GLN A 68 -8.18 -2.87 15.26
C GLN A 68 -7.59 -4.20 14.77
N GLN A 69 -7.44 -4.39 13.45
CA GLN A 69 -6.82 -5.57 12.85
C GLN A 69 -5.29 -5.46 12.74
N GLY A 70 -4.67 -4.43 13.33
CA GLY A 70 -3.21 -4.30 13.41
C GLY A 70 -2.58 -3.37 12.37
N LEU A 71 -3.37 -2.60 11.62
CA LEU A 71 -2.82 -1.46 10.88
C LEU A 71 -2.26 -0.44 11.88
N TYR A 72 -0.99 -0.08 11.73
CA TYR A 72 -0.36 0.91 12.60
C TYR A 72 -0.27 2.26 11.90
N LEU A 73 -0.91 3.28 12.48
CA LEU A 73 -0.84 4.67 12.02
C LEU A 73 -0.69 5.58 13.24
N ALA A 74 0.03 6.69 13.07
CA ALA A 74 0.04 7.74 14.08
C ALA A 74 -1.38 8.33 14.23
N PRO A 75 -1.86 8.60 15.46
CA PRO A 75 -3.19 9.17 15.67
C PRO A 75 -3.42 10.47 14.89
N SER A 76 -2.42 11.33 14.80
CA SER A 76 -2.50 12.58 14.02
C SER A 76 -2.77 12.33 12.54
N LEU A 77 -2.17 11.28 11.96
CA LEU A 77 -2.37 10.92 10.56
C LEU A 77 -3.79 10.41 10.29
N VAL A 78 -4.43 9.79 11.30
CA VAL A 78 -5.83 9.38 11.21
C VAL A 78 -6.73 10.62 11.15
N VAL A 79 -6.52 11.59 12.04
CA VAL A 79 -7.26 12.86 12.06
C VAL A 79 -7.12 13.60 10.73
N ASP A 80 -5.88 13.85 10.31
CA ASP A 80 -5.60 14.54 9.04
C ASP A 80 -6.26 13.83 7.85
N ALA A 81 -6.29 12.51 7.86
CA ALA A 81 -6.90 11.72 6.78
C ALA A 81 -8.43 11.81 6.75
N LEU A 82 -9.09 11.81 7.91
CA LEU A 82 -10.54 11.94 8.00
C LEU A 82 -10.98 13.36 7.62
N ASP A 83 -10.22 14.38 8.02
CA ASP A 83 -10.48 15.78 7.62
C ASP A 83 -10.46 15.95 6.09
N LEU A 84 -9.58 15.24 5.37
CA LEU A 84 -9.50 15.26 3.90
C LEU A 84 -10.75 14.72 3.18
N VAL A 85 -11.65 14.05 3.91
CA VAL A 85 -12.94 13.54 3.43
C VAL A 85 -14.14 14.13 4.21
N GLY A 86 -13.89 15.11 5.09
CA GLY A 86 -14.93 15.78 5.87
C GLY A 86 -15.53 14.92 6.99
N GLU A 87 -14.76 14.00 7.55
CA GLU A 87 -15.16 13.14 8.67
C GLU A 87 -14.37 13.49 9.94
N SER A 88 -14.95 13.28 11.12
CA SER A 88 -14.29 13.46 12.43
C SER A 88 -13.81 12.13 13.01
N PRO A 89 -12.77 12.12 13.86
CA PRO A 89 -12.35 10.91 14.58
C PRO A 89 -13.34 10.49 15.68
N ASP A 90 -14.10 11.44 16.23
CA ASP A 90 -15.04 11.24 17.34
C ASP A 90 -16.48 11.10 16.82
N ASP A 91 -17.28 10.29 17.52
CA ASP A 91 -18.73 10.21 17.37
C ASP A 91 -19.37 11.38 18.16
N ASP A 92 -19.73 12.48 17.49
CA ASP A 92 -20.62 13.51 18.05
C ASP A 92 -22.08 12.99 18.19
#